data_AF-A0A934FNS4-F1
#
_entry.id   AF-A0A934FNS4-F1
#
_cell.length_a   1.000
_cell.length_b   1.000
_cell.length_c   1.000
_cell.angle_alpha   90.00
_cell.angle_beta   90.00
_cell.angle_gamma   90.00
#
_symmetry.space_group_name_H-M   'P 1'
#
loop_
_entity.id
_entity.type
_entity.pdbx_description
1 polymer ?
#
loop_
_entity_poly.entity_id
_entity_poly.type
_entity_poly.pdbx_seq_one_letter_code
_entity_poly.pdbx_strand_id
1 'polypeptide(L)'
;MKALVASLLLGGVCIAVTATFVANKQAVRHRAELAHHQALWAAEKSQIEAALKKAKGKTVIVESPSSAPPVSTVVTVAAKPDTAAILERLQSFKPAPPVPGSSQPSPRQMKRILHEFESLVDAGEAALPAIRAFLDRNEDLDFQTAGFKGSRDGNVQTDFLMPPSLRLGLFDALRRIGGAQSEAMLADVLKTTARGVEVAYLARVLQEIAPNKHRDAAIAAAKDLLANPVAEAAALDKNDRNYLYGVLAFFNDSSQVAVAQGQLLAASGSLDRAALKYLERSMGEQVVSLVAQAYQDPRVTDPAAKEPLVRSALAFVGANDQALQVFGQAVRDPALQGEPIRNLVEDLNQDGIRNEKQPTPEDLKLIANRYALTQRYLQQDFVLNNKALLEGFREADKDLRNMLQRASAPPKPKP
;
A
#
# COMPACT_ATOMS: atom_id res chain seq x y z
N MET A 1 58.39 3.73 8.19
CA MET A 1 56.98 3.69 8.65
C MET A 1 56.52 4.95 9.39
N LYS A 2 57.25 5.48 10.38
CA LYS A 2 56.80 6.65 11.17
C LYS A 2 56.60 7.95 10.34
N ALA A 3 57.43 8.19 9.32
CA ALA A 3 57.30 9.37 8.45
C ALA A 3 56.10 9.32 7.49
N LEU A 4 55.66 8.11 7.07
CA LEU A 4 54.54 7.92 6.15
C LEU A 4 53.18 8.09 6.86
N VAL A 5 53.11 7.72 8.13
CA VAL A 5 51.93 7.93 8.99
C VAL A 5 51.75 9.41 9.33
N ALA A 6 52.83 10.15 9.56
CA ALA A 6 52.76 11.59 9.81
C ALA A 6 52.25 12.39 8.60
N SER A 7 52.67 12.04 7.38
CA SER A 7 52.21 12.69 6.15
C SER A 7 50.74 12.40 5.81
N LEU A 8 50.25 11.19 6.12
CA LEU A 8 48.84 10.81 5.95
C LEU A 8 47.92 11.50 6.97
N LEU A 9 48.38 11.68 8.21
CA LEU A 9 47.63 12.42 9.24
C LEU A 9 47.57 13.92 8.93
N LEU A 10 48.67 14.51 8.44
CA LEU A 10 48.68 15.92 8.03
C LEU A 10 47.77 16.17 6.81
N GLY A 11 47.76 15.24 5.83
CA GLY A 11 46.87 15.30 4.68
C GLY A 11 45.39 15.15 5.04
N GLY A 12 45.06 14.24 5.96
CA GLY A 12 43.68 14.05 6.46
C GLY A 12 43.12 15.26 7.20
N VAL A 13 43.94 15.92 8.04
CA VAL A 13 43.53 17.13 8.77
C VAL A 13 43.31 18.31 7.81
N CYS A 14 44.16 18.51 6.80
CA CYS A 14 43.98 19.56 5.79
C CYS A 14 42.71 19.36 4.95
N ILE A 15 42.35 18.11 4.62
CA ILE A 15 41.12 17.79 3.87
C ILE A 15 39.87 18.01 4.75
N ALA A 16 39.91 17.63 6.03
CA ALA A 16 38.78 17.85 6.95
C ALA A 16 38.50 19.33 7.22
N VAL A 17 39.55 20.15 7.39
CA VAL A 17 39.44 21.61 7.61
C VAL A 17 38.93 22.32 6.35
N THR A 18 39.37 21.91 5.16
CA THR A 18 38.86 22.49 3.90
C THR A 18 37.42 22.08 3.63
N ALA A 19 37.03 20.83 3.92
CA ALA A 19 35.64 20.37 3.78
C ALA A 19 34.68 21.11 4.73
N THR A 20 35.07 21.34 5.99
CA THR A 20 34.25 22.11 6.95
C THR A 20 34.14 23.59 6.58
N PHE A 21 35.22 24.20 6.07
CA PHE A 21 35.17 25.58 5.57
C PHE A 21 34.26 25.72 4.34
N VAL A 22 34.32 24.79 3.39
CA VAL A 22 33.45 24.78 2.20
C VAL A 22 31.99 24.53 2.59
N ALA A 23 31.72 23.59 3.50
CA ALA A 23 30.38 23.31 4.00
C ALA A 23 29.78 24.53 4.72
N ASN A 24 30.55 25.22 5.56
CA ASN A 24 30.08 26.45 6.22
C ASN A 24 29.82 27.57 5.21
N LYS A 25 30.67 27.74 4.19
CA LYS A 25 30.47 28.74 3.13
C LYS A 25 29.22 28.44 2.29
N GLN A 26 28.93 27.18 2.02
CA GLN A 26 27.70 26.74 1.34
C GLN A 26 26.46 26.94 2.22
N ALA A 27 26.53 26.61 3.51
CA ALA A 27 25.43 26.83 4.44
C ALA A 27 25.06 28.32 4.58
N VAL A 28 26.06 29.22 4.58
CA VAL A 28 25.81 30.67 4.57
C VAL A 28 25.14 31.12 3.26
N ARG A 29 25.56 30.58 2.12
CA ARG A 29 24.92 30.88 0.82
C ARG A 29 23.46 30.41 0.77
N HIS A 30 23.19 29.18 1.19
CA HIS A 30 21.82 28.67 1.24
C HIS A 30 20.93 29.41 2.24
N ARG A 31 21.48 29.87 3.37
CA ARG A 31 20.74 30.74 4.31
C ARG A 31 20.43 32.10 3.69
N ALA A 32 21.36 32.67 2.92
CA ALA A 32 21.13 33.92 2.20
C ALA A 32 20.09 33.76 1.08
N GLU A 33 20.13 32.65 0.34
CA GLU A 33 19.13 32.31 -0.67
C GLU A 33 17.74 32.11 -0.05
N LEU A 34 17.63 31.34 1.04
CA LEU A 34 16.38 31.16 1.80
C LEU A 34 15.83 32.49 2.30
N ALA A 35 16.67 33.35 2.87
CA ALA A 35 16.26 34.67 3.34
C ALA A 35 15.77 35.56 2.18
N HIS A 36 16.42 35.48 1.02
CA HIS A 36 15.98 36.20 -0.18
C HIS A 36 14.61 35.71 -0.68
N HIS A 37 14.41 34.40 -0.77
CA HIS A 37 13.11 33.82 -1.14
C HIS A 37 12.01 34.14 -0.13
N GLN A 38 12.30 34.10 1.17
CA GLN A 38 11.35 34.50 2.21
C GLN A 38 10.97 35.97 2.11
N ALA A 39 11.93 36.85 1.80
CA ALA A 39 11.67 38.27 1.61
C ALA A 39 10.80 38.54 0.37
N LEU A 40 11.05 37.84 -0.75
CA LEU A 40 10.22 37.92 -1.96
C LEU A 40 8.80 37.44 -1.67
N TRP A 41 8.64 36.30 -1.01
CA TRP A 41 7.34 35.75 -0.65
C TRP A 41 6.57 36.66 0.32
N ALA A 42 7.24 37.25 1.31
CA ALA A 42 6.62 38.20 2.23
C ALA A 42 6.17 39.48 1.51
N ALA A 43 6.95 39.98 0.55
CA ALA A 43 6.58 41.13 -0.26
C ALA A 43 5.37 40.84 -1.17
N GLU A 44 5.36 39.69 -1.84
CA GLU A 44 4.21 39.24 -2.65
C GLU A 44 2.96 39.06 -1.79
N LYS A 45 3.09 38.39 -0.63
CA LYS A 45 1.97 38.20 0.30
C LYS A 45 1.40 39.54 0.76
N SER A 46 2.25 40.50 1.13
CA SER A 46 1.82 41.85 1.51
C SER A 46 1.12 42.59 0.37
N GLN A 47 1.62 42.48 -0.87
CA GLN A 47 0.96 43.07 -2.04
C GLN A 47 -0.40 42.43 -2.31
N ILE A 48 -0.51 41.12 -2.19
CA ILE A 48 -1.77 40.39 -2.35
C ILE A 48 -2.75 40.79 -1.24
N GLU A 49 -2.32 40.84 0.02
CA GLU A 49 -3.17 41.26 1.14
C GLU A 49 -3.63 42.72 0.98
N ALA A 50 -2.75 43.62 0.52
CA ALA A 50 -3.12 45.00 0.21
C ALA A 50 -4.09 45.08 -0.97
N ALA A 51 -3.90 44.28 -2.02
CA ALA A 51 -4.81 44.19 -3.15
C ALA A 51 -6.18 43.62 -2.75
N LEU A 52 -6.20 42.62 -1.87
CA LEU A 52 -7.41 41.98 -1.34
C LEU A 52 -8.16 42.94 -0.41
N LYS A 53 -7.43 43.73 0.39
CA LYS A 53 -8.01 44.80 1.23
C LYS A 53 -8.53 45.97 0.40
N LYS A 54 -7.88 46.30 -0.72
CA LYS A 54 -8.33 47.32 -1.70
C LYS A 54 -9.53 46.82 -2.54
N ALA A 55 -9.64 45.51 -2.75
CA ALA A 55 -10.76 44.87 -3.44
C ALA A 55 -11.97 44.65 -2.51
N LYS A 56 -11.75 44.36 -1.22
CA LYS A 56 -12.81 44.31 -0.20
C LYS A 56 -13.38 45.71 0.02
N GLY A 57 -14.60 45.92 -0.48
CA GLY A 57 -15.33 47.19 -0.37
C GLY A 57 -15.39 48.02 -1.64
N LYS A 58 -14.81 47.56 -2.75
CA LYS A 58 -14.95 48.24 -4.04
C LYS A 58 -16.08 47.61 -4.86
N THR A 59 -17.24 48.26 -4.88
CA THR A 59 -18.32 47.99 -5.84
C THR A 59 -17.77 48.24 -7.24
N VAL A 60 -17.64 47.18 -8.04
CA VAL A 60 -17.33 47.31 -9.47
C VAL A 60 -18.63 47.72 -10.16
N ILE A 61 -18.75 49.01 -10.48
CA ILE A 61 -19.76 49.49 -11.43
C ILE A 61 -19.22 49.15 -12.81
N VAL A 62 -19.77 48.11 -13.44
CA VAL A 62 -19.59 47.87 -14.86
C VAL A 62 -20.53 48.83 -15.58
N GLU A 63 -20.00 49.96 -16.05
CA GLU A 63 -20.75 50.85 -16.94
C GLU A 63 -20.93 50.15 -18.29
N SER A 64 -22.12 49.56 -18.49
CA SER A 64 -22.65 49.33 -19.83
C SER A 64 -23.34 50.61 -20.29
N PRO A 65 -23.12 51.09 -21.53
CA PRO A 65 -23.77 52.29 -22.01
C PRO A 65 -25.21 51.95 -22.38
N SER A 66 -26.16 52.17 -21.48
CA SER A 66 -27.58 52.15 -21.82
C SER A 66 -28.34 53.16 -20.97
N SER A 67 -28.96 54.12 -21.66
CA SER A 67 -29.75 55.21 -21.12
C SER A 67 -31.13 54.72 -20.69
N ALA A 68 -31.29 54.32 -19.42
CA ALA A 68 -32.58 54.22 -18.73
C ALA A 68 -32.38 54.20 -17.20
N PRO A 69 -33.31 54.77 -16.40
CA PRO A 69 -33.11 54.99 -14.96
C PRO A 69 -33.03 53.68 -14.15
N PRO A 70 -32.34 53.70 -12.98
CA PRO A 70 -31.86 52.49 -12.33
C PRO A 70 -32.96 51.78 -11.54
N VAL A 71 -33.17 50.50 -11.84
CA VAL A 71 -33.78 49.57 -10.89
C VAL A 71 -32.62 48.88 -10.18
N SER A 72 -32.43 49.14 -8.90
CA SER A 72 -31.39 48.51 -8.10
C SER A 72 -31.69 47.02 -7.88
N THR A 73 -31.21 46.15 -8.77
CA THR A 73 -31.09 44.73 -8.46
C THR A 73 -29.87 44.53 -7.57
N VAL A 74 -30.11 44.34 -6.28
CA VAL A 74 -29.11 43.82 -5.33
C VAL A 74 -28.79 42.37 -5.75
N VAL A 75 -27.66 42.15 -6.40
CA VAL A 75 -27.13 40.81 -6.61
C VAL A 75 -26.43 40.40 -5.32
N THR A 76 -27.14 39.67 -4.48
CA THR A 76 -26.57 39.00 -3.30
C THR A 76 -25.64 37.89 -3.79
N VAL A 77 -24.32 38.09 -3.73
CA VAL A 77 -23.35 36.99 -3.89
C VAL A 77 -23.35 36.20 -2.59
N ALA A 78 -24.34 35.34 -2.43
CA ALA A 78 -24.38 34.29 -1.44
C ALA A 78 -24.80 32.98 -2.11
N ALA A 79 -24.10 32.60 -3.18
CA ALA A 79 -24.21 31.24 -3.67
C ALA A 79 -23.31 30.37 -2.78
N LYS A 80 -23.85 29.85 -1.68
CA LYS A 80 -23.32 28.60 -1.13
C LYS A 80 -23.17 27.64 -2.33
N PRO A 81 -22.04 26.93 -2.48
CA PRO A 81 -21.90 25.97 -3.55
C PRO A 81 -23.09 25.02 -3.48
N ASP A 82 -23.82 24.89 -4.59
CA ASP A 82 -24.92 23.94 -4.70
C ASP A 82 -24.32 22.53 -4.71
N THR A 83 -24.30 21.91 -3.53
CA THR A 83 -23.66 20.60 -3.29
C THR A 83 -24.36 19.48 -4.04
N ALA A 84 -25.67 19.61 -4.30
CA ALA A 84 -26.40 18.71 -5.17
C ALA A 84 -25.91 18.85 -6.61
N ALA A 85 -25.78 20.08 -7.12
CA ALA A 85 -25.26 20.31 -8.46
C ALA A 85 -23.79 19.84 -8.62
N ILE A 86 -22.97 19.90 -7.57
CA ILE A 86 -21.61 19.32 -7.58
C ILE A 86 -21.69 17.80 -7.78
N LEU A 87 -22.53 17.10 -7.02
CA LEU A 87 -22.71 15.65 -7.16
C LEU A 87 -23.29 15.25 -8.51
N GLU A 88 -24.21 16.03 -9.08
CA GLU A 88 -24.70 15.80 -10.44
C GLU A 88 -23.59 15.90 -11.47
N ARG A 89 -22.69 16.90 -11.34
CA ARG A 89 -21.51 17.01 -12.20
C ARG A 89 -20.57 15.82 -12.04
N LEU A 90 -20.34 15.35 -10.81
CA LEU A 90 -19.55 14.16 -10.54
C LEU A 90 -20.14 12.91 -11.21
N GLN A 91 -21.45 12.71 -11.11
CA GLN A 91 -22.18 11.60 -11.76
C GLN A 91 -22.15 11.68 -13.30
N SER A 92 -22.02 12.89 -13.86
CA SER A 92 -21.98 13.09 -15.31
C SER A 92 -20.65 12.67 -15.97
N PHE A 93 -19.59 12.44 -15.18
CA PHE A 93 -18.30 11.96 -15.69
C PHE A 93 -18.41 10.47 -16.07
N LYS A 94 -18.93 10.20 -17.27
CA LYS A 94 -18.93 8.84 -17.80
C LYS A 94 -17.49 8.35 -17.99
N PRO A 95 -17.16 7.11 -17.56
CA PRO A 95 -15.93 6.47 -17.99
C PRO A 95 -15.94 6.40 -19.52
N ALA A 96 -14.82 6.74 -20.17
CA ALA A 96 -14.68 6.56 -21.60
C ALA A 96 -14.92 5.08 -21.95
N PRO A 97 -15.59 4.77 -23.08
CA PRO A 97 -15.78 3.38 -23.50
C PRO A 97 -14.42 2.66 -23.54
N PRO A 98 -14.37 1.35 -23.22
CA PRO A 98 -13.12 0.61 -23.16
C PRO A 98 -12.48 0.54 -24.55
N VAL A 99 -11.61 1.50 -24.84
CA VAL A 99 -10.65 1.41 -25.94
C VAL A 99 -9.51 0.54 -25.43
N PRO A 100 -9.00 -0.44 -26.22
CA PRO A 100 -7.80 -1.16 -25.85
C PRO A 100 -6.65 -0.16 -25.65
N GLY A 101 -6.26 0.09 -24.40
CA GLY A 101 -5.11 0.94 -24.06
C GLY A 101 -5.37 2.13 -23.13
N SER A 102 -6.60 2.59 -22.87
CA SER A 102 -6.83 3.62 -21.84
C SER A 102 -8.28 3.72 -21.35
N SER A 103 -8.59 3.06 -20.23
CA SER A 103 -9.76 3.33 -19.37
C SER A 103 -9.51 4.51 -18.41
N GLN A 104 -8.72 5.49 -18.84
CA GLN A 104 -8.24 6.61 -18.03
C GLN A 104 -8.98 7.88 -18.40
N PRO A 105 -9.45 8.69 -17.42
CA PRO A 105 -9.96 10.02 -17.71
C PRO A 105 -8.85 10.88 -18.30
N SER A 106 -9.18 11.79 -19.23
CA SER A 106 -8.18 12.74 -19.74
C SER A 106 -7.66 13.64 -18.62
N PRO A 107 -6.43 14.21 -18.71
CA PRO A 107 -5.90 15.12 -17.67
C PRO A 107 -6.82 16.30 -17.35
N ARG A 108 -7.63 16.77 -18.32
CA ARG A 108 -8.63 17.81 -18.11
C ARG A 108 -9.82 17.31 -17.30
N GLN A 109 -10.32 16.11 -17.59
CA GLN A 109 -11.38 15.48 -16.82
C GLN A 109 -10.92 15.17 -15.41
N MET A 110 -9.71 14.63 -15.23
CA MET A 110 -9.10 14.41 -13.93
C MET A 110 -9.11 15.68 -13.07
N LYS A 111 -8.56 16.79 -13.60
CA LYS A 111 -8.56 18.08 -12.88
C LYS A 111 -9.95 18.53 -12.50
N ARG A 112 -10.96 18.26 -13.35
CA ARG A 112 -12.34 18.64 -13.07
C ARG A 112 -12.97 17.77 -11.99
N ILE A 113 -12.79 16.45 -12.04
CA ILE A 113 -13.24 15.51 -10.99
C ILE A 113 -12.64 15.94 -9.64
N LEU A 114 -11.32 16.17 -9.60
CA LEU A 114 -10.64 16.63 -8.39
C LEU A 114 -11.23 17.96 -7.89
N HIS A 115 -11.38 18.94 -8.76
CA HIS A 115 -11.99 20.22 -8.41
C HIS A 115 -13.39 20.07 -7.80
N GLU A 116 -14.24 19.18 -8.33
CA GLU A 116 -15.57 18.95 -7.76
C GLU A 116 -15.49 18.32 -6.36
N PHE A 117 -14.58 17.37 -6.13
CA PHE A 117 -14.35 16.83 -4.77
C PHE A 117 -13.83 17.88 -3.80
N GLU A 118 -12.85 18.69 -4.21
CA GLU A 118 -12.35 19.82 -3.41
C GLU A 118 -13.48 20.80 -3.08
N SER A 119 -14.38 21.07 -4.03
CA SER A 119 -15.54 21.94 -3.80
C SER A 119 -16.52 21.36 -2.77
N LEU A 120 -16.66 20.03 -2.68
CA LEU A 120 -17.44 19.37 -1.61
C LEU A 120 -16.74 19.51 -0.25
N VAL A 121 -15.41 19.35 -0.21
CA VAL A 121 -14.62 19.50 1.01
C VAL A 121 -14.67 20.95 1.51
N ASP A 122 -14.52 21.93 0.63
CA ASP A 122 -14.61 23.36 0.93
C ASP A 122 -16.00 23.78 1.43
N ALA A 123 -17.05 23.09 0.97
CA ALA A 123 -18.41 23.29 1.47
C ALA A 123 -18.61 22.77 2.92
N GLY A 124 -17.71 21.91 3.41
CA GLY A 124 -17.72 21.41 4.78
C GLY A 124 -19.02 20.68 5.14
N GLU A 125 -19.56 20.96 6.33
CA GLU A 125 -20.79 20.34 6.82
C GLU A 125 -22.01 20.56 5.89
N ALA A 126 -22.02 21.62 5.06
CA ALA A 126 -23.10 21.87 4.12
C ALA A 126 -23.18 20.82 2.98
N ALA A 127 -22.12 20.05 2.75
CA ALA A 127 -22.12 18.96 1.77
C ALA A 127 -22.71 17.65 2.32
N LEU A 128 -22.74 17.46 3.65
CA LEU A 128 -23.11 16.19 4.26
C LEU A 128 -24.49 15.66 3.85
N PRO A 129 -25.57 16.49 3.78
CA PRO A 129 -26.88 15.99 3.36
C PRO A 129 -26.88 15.46 1.93
N ALA A 130 -26.18 16.14 1.02
CA ALA A 130 -26.10 15.75 -0.38
C ALA A 130 -25.27 14.45 -0.54
N ILE A 131 -24.13 14.37 0.16
CA ILE A 131 -23.30 13.15 0.18
C ILE A 131 -24.09 11.97 0.76
N ARG A 132 -24.84 12.18 1.84
CA ARG A 132 -25.65 11.13 2.46
C ARG A 132 -26.70 10.58 1.50
N ALA A 133 -27.47 11.48 0.88
CA ALA A 133 -28.48 11.10 -0.10
C ALA A 133 -27.91 10.27 -1.27
N PHE A 134 -26.68 10.58 -1.71
CA PHE A 134 -26.00 9.77 -2.72
C PHE A 134 -25.63 8.37 -2.18
N LEU A 135 -24.96 8.32 -1.02
CA LEU A 135 -24.41 7.07 -0.47
C LEU A 135 -25.51 6.06 -0.07
N ASP A 136 -26.67 6.55 0.36
CA ASP A 136 -27.85 5.74 0.73
C ASP A 136 -28.42 4.94 -0.46
N ARG A 137 -28.13 5.35 -1.70
CA ARG A 137 -28.54 4.60 -2.91
C ARG A 137 -27.68 3.37 -3.19
N ASN A 138 -26.53 3.26 -2.53
CA ASN A 138 -25.56 2.17 -2.75
C ASN A 138 -25.11 2.00 -4.22
N GLU A 139 -25.13 3.09 -4.99
CA GLU A 139 -24.68 3.15 -6.37
C GLU A 139 -23.22 3.65 -6.44
N ASP A 140 -22.43 3.14 -7.38
CA ASP A 140 -21.07 3.62 -7.64
C ASP A 140 -20.84 3.93 -9.13
N LEU A 141 -19.83 4.78 -9.37
CA LEU A 141 -19.34 5.13 -10.69
C LEU A 141 -17.81 5.04 -10.71
N ASP A 142 -17.29 4.09 -11.46
CA ASP A 142 -15.84 3.93 -11.65
C ASP A 142 -15.27 5.08 -12.48
N PHE A 143 -14.31 5.82 -11.93
CA PHE A 143 -13.57 6.87 -12.64
C PHE A 143 -12.29 6.32 -13.27
N GLN A 144 -11.59 5.45 -12.55
CA GLN A 144 -10.32 4.87 -12.95
C GLN A 144 -10.12 3.52 -12.26
N THR A 145 -10.19 2.44 -13.04
CA THR A 145 -9.85 1.10 -12.55
C THR A 145 -8.44 0.68 -12.94
N ALA A 146 -7.90 1.22 -14.04
CA ALA A 146 -6.54 0.94 -14.48
C ALA A 146 -5.53 1.65 -13.56
N GLY A 147 -4.68 0.86 -12.91
CA GLY A 147 -3.67 1.37 -11.96
C GLY A 147 -4.09 1.33 -10.50
N PHE A 148 -5.39 1.19 -10.18
CA PHE A 148 -5.83 0.77 -8.86
C PHE A 148 -5.54 -0.72 -8.69
N LYS A 149 -4.26 -1.03 -8.50
CA LYS A 149 -3.83 -2.36 -8.09
C LYS A 149 -4.08 -2.42 -6.59
N GLY A 150 -5.16 -3.09 -6.18
CA GLY A 150 -5.27 -3.56 -4.81
C GLY A 150 -3.94 -4.17 -4.39
N SER A 151 -3.41 -3.78 -3.23
CA SER A 151 -2.14 -4.34 -2.80
C SER A 151 -2.27 -5.85 -2.74
N ARG A 152 -1.21 -6.57 -3.14
CA ARG A 152 -1.07 -8.02 -2.89
C ARG A 152 -1.28 -8.37 -1.41
N ASP A 153 -1.23 -7.37 -0.54
CA ASP A 153 -1.42 -7.51 0.89
C ASP A 153 -2.86 -7.37 1.39
N GLY A 154 -3.84 -7.15 0.51
CA GLY A 154 -5.18 -6.75 0.95
C GLY A 154 -5.22 -5.34 1.53
N ASN A 155 -4.09 -4.63 1.52
CA ASN A 155 -4.01 -3.22 1.88
C ASN A 155 -4.65 -2.37 0.77
N VAL A 156 -5.54 -1.49 1.19
CA VAL A 156 -6.10 -0.44 0.35
C VAL A 156 -5.36 0.87 0.66
N GLN A 157 -4.91 1.56 -0.38
CA GLN A 157 -4.40 2.92 -0.24
C GLN A 157 -5.55 3.82 0.21
N THR A 158 -5.36 4.65 1.24
CA THR A 158 -6.42 5.53 1.74
C THR A 158 -6.28 6.98 1.28
N ASP A 159 -5.13 7.34 0.72
CA ASP A 159 -4.82 8.67 0.22
C ASP A 159 -4.63 8.60 -1.30
N PHE A 160 -5.55 9.16 -2.06
CA PHE A 160 -5.58 9.08 -3.51
C PHE A 160 -5.33 10.45 -4.13
N LEU A 161 -4.45 10.49 -5.13
CA LEU A 161 -4.39 11.66 -6.02
C LEU A 161 -5.64 11.76 -6.90
N MET A 162 -6.20 10.62 -7.30
CA MET A 162 -7.46 10.49 -8.04
C MET A 162 -8.23 9.33 -7.44
N PRO A 163 -9.45 9.54 -6.92
CA PRO A 163 -10.24 8.43 -6.41
C PRO A 163 -10.61 7.46 -7.55
N PRO A 164 -10.52 6.14 -7.34
CA PRO A 164 -10.82 5.15 -8.37
C PRO A 164 -12.32 5.11 -8.73
N SER A 165 -13.20 5.54 -7.82
CA SER A 165 -14.64 5.63 -8.03
C SER A 165 -15.26 6.79 -7.25
N LEU A 166 -16.51 7.13 -7.59
CA LEU A 166 -17.27 8.19 -6.94
C LEU A 166 -17.45 7.93 -5.45
N ARG A 167 -17.87 6.72 -5.04
CA ARG A 167 -18.07 6.40 -3.63
C ARG A 167 -16.79 6.51 -2.81
N LEU A 168 -15.67 5.99 -3.32
CA LEU A 168 -14.39 6.08 -2.63
C LEU A 168 -13.90 7.54 -2.53
N GLY A 169 -14.16 8.37 -3.54
CA GLY A 169 -13.91 9.81 -3.47
C GLY A 169 -14.80 10.54 -2.45
N LEU A 170 -16.06 10.13 -2.30
CA LEU A 170 -16.96 10.67 -1.28
C LEU A 170 -16.53 10.26 0.14
N PHE A 171 -15.97 9.07 0.33
CA PHE A 171 -15.41 8.68 1.63
C PHE A 171 -14.21 9.53 2.00
N ASP A 172 -13.32 9.81 1.04
CA ASP A 172 -12.19 10.72 1.26
C ASP A 172 -12.68 12.15 1.57
N ALA A 173 -13.70 12.63 0.83
CA ALA A 173 -14.31 13.93 1.12
C ALA A 173 -14.89 13.99 2.54
N LEU A 174 -15.63 12.97 2.99
CA LEU A 174 -16.13 12.88 4.36
C LEU A 174 -15.00 12.86 5.40
N ARG A 175 -13.94 12.09 5.15
CA ARG A 175 -12.74 12.05 6.01
C ARG A 175 -12.11 13.44 6.15
N ARG A 176 -12.02 14.19 5.05
CA ARG A 176 -11.41 15.53 4.99
C ARG A 176 -12.29 16.63 5.57
N ILE A 177 -13.61 16.54 5.40
CA ILE A 177 -14.58 17.41 6.10
C ILE A 177 -14.46 17.18 7.61
N GLY A 178 -14.37 15.91 8.04
CA GLY A 178 -14.17 15.52 9.43
C GLY A 178 -15.39 15.79 10.32
N GLY A 179 -15.19 15.69 11.63
CA GLY A 179 -16.25 15.85 12.62
C GLY A 179 -17.13 14.62 12.84
N ALA A 180 -17.94 14.66 13.89
CA ALA A 180 -18.72 13.50 14.36
C ALA A 180 -19.78 13.03 13.35
N GLN A 181 -20.35 13.94 12.56
CA GLN A 181 -21.34 13.59 11.54
C GLN A 181 -20.70 12.81 10.38
N SER A 182 -19.54 13.26 9.90
CA SER A 182 -18.80 12.57 8.84
C SER A 182 -18.32 11.19 9.30
N GLU A 183 -17.81 11.09 10.54
CA GLU A 183 -17.44 9.80 11.15
C GLU A 183 -18.64 8.85 11.22
N ALA A 184 -19.80 9.34 11.68
CA ALA A 184 -21.02 8.54 11.76
C ALA A 184 -21.49 8.05 10.39
N MET A 185 -21.42 8.90 9.35
CA MET A 185 -21.74 8.50 7.98
C MET A 185 -20.81 7.42 7.44
N LEU A 186 -19.49 7.56 7.63
CA LEU A 186 -18.52 6.53 7.24
C LEU A 186 -18.79 5.19 7.96
N ALA A 187 -19.13 5.26 9.26
CA ALA A 187 -19.46 4.08 10.06
C ALA A 187 -20.80 3.45 9.66
N ASP A 188 -21.78 4.24 9.22
CA ASP A 188 -23.04 3.73 8.70
C ASP A 188 -22.83 3.00 7.37
N VAL A 189 -22.04 3.58 6.46
CA VAL A 189 -21.69 2.92 5.19
C VAL A 189 -20.92 1.63 5.42
N LEU A 190 -19.99 1.60 6.38
CA LEU A 190 -19.26 0.37 6.73
C LEU A 190 -20.20 -0.80 7.07
N LYS A 191 -21.35 -0.52 7.68
CA LYS A 191 -22.32 -1.56 8.08
C LYS A 191 -23.22 -2.01 6.93
N THR A 192 -23.37 -1.21 5.88
CA THR A 192 -24.35 -1.45 4.81
C THR A 192 -23.72 -1.75 3.46
N THR A 193 -22.44 -1.42 3.27
CA THR A 193 -21.75 -1.67 2.01
C THR A 193 -21.61 -3.17 1.75
N ALA A 194 -21.85 -3.58 0.51
CA ALA A 194 -21.70 -4.96 0.05
C ALA A 194 -20.36 -5.21 -0.64
N ARG A 195 -19.37 -4.30 -0.47
CA ARG A 195 -18.15 -4.27 -1.28
C ARG A 195 -16.89 -4.41 -0.43
N GLY A 196 -16.06 -5.40 -0.73
CA GLY A 196 -14.86 -5.69 0.07
C GLY A 196 -13.83 -4.57 0.07
N VAL A 197 -13.65 -3.89 -1.07
CA VAL A 197 -12.75 -2.73 -1.17
C VAL A 197 -13.20 -1.56 -0.28
N GLU A 198 -14.51 -1.31 -0.17
CA GLU A 198 -15.06 -0.25 0.67
C GLU A 198 -14.89 -0.60 2.15
N VAL A 199 -15.17 -1.84 2.55
CA VAL A 199 -14.91 -2.31 3.93
C VAL A 199 -13.44 -2.12 4.29
N ALA A 200 -12.51 -2.49 3.41
CA ALA A 200 -11.08 -2.32 3.68
C ALA A 200 -10.63 -0.85 3.75
N TYR A 201 -11.15 0.01 2.88
CA TYR A 201 -10.89 1.46 2.95
C TYR A 201 -11.45 2.06 4.25
N LEU A 202 -12.71 1.80 4.55
CA LEU A 202 -13.42 2.36 5.71
C LEU A 202 -12.81 1.86 7.02
N ALA A 203 -12.41 0.59 7.11
CA ALA A 203 -11.70 0.04 8.27
C ALA A 203 -10.42 0.84 8.59
N ARG A 204 -9.65 1.24 7.58
CA ARG A 204 -8.42 2.03 7.72
C ARG A 204 -8.73 3.46 8.15
N VAL A 205 -9.64 4.12 7.44
CA VAL A 205 -10.00 5.52 7.69
C VAL A 205 -10.64 5.68 9.07
N LEU A 206 -11.59 4.82 9.44
CA LEU A 206 -12.23 4.87 10.75
C LEU A 206 -11.25 4.56 11.88
N GLN A 207 -10.28 3.67 11.66
CA GLN A 207 -9.20 3.42 12.64
C GLN A 207 -8.27 4.64 12.79
N GLU A 208 -8.05 5.40 11.72
CA GLU A 208 -7.24 6.62 11.76
C GLU A 208 -7.94 7.75 12.52
N ILE A 209 -9.21 8.03 12.18
CA ILE A 209 -9.96 9.17 12.76
C ILE A 209 -10.57 8.86 14.13
N ALA A 210 -10.87 7.59 14.42
CA ALA A 210 -11.44 7.15 15.68
C ALA A 210 -10.86 5.77 16.10
N PRO A 211 -9.62 5.76 16.62
CA PRO A 211 -8.89 4.53 16.92
C PRO A 211 -9.69 3.53 17.75
N ASN A 212 -9.79 2.29 17.25
CA ASN A 212 -10.47 1.14 17.82
C ASN A 212 -11.99 1.26 18.02
N LYS A 213 -12.59 2.44 17.83
CA LYS A 213 -14.02 2.67 18.05
C LYS A 213 -14.91 1.82 17.13
N HIS A 214 -14.48 1.64 15.88
CA HIS A 214 -15.24 0.92 14.85
C HIS A 214 -14.67 -0.46 14.52
N ARG A 215 -13.72 -0.95 15.33
CA ARG A 215 -13.02 -2.22 15.11
C ARG A 215 -14.00 -3.38 14.90
N ASP A 216 -14.92 -3.57 15.83
CA ASP A 216 -15.81 -4.73 15.81
C ASP A 216 -16.82 -4.67 14.66
N ALA A 217 -17.27 -3.46 14.29
CA ALA A 217 -18.12 -3.24 13.13
C ALA A 217 -17.39 -3.62 11.82
N ALA A 218 -16.11 -3.22 11.68
CA ALA A 218 -15.31 -3.55 10.50
C ALA A 218 -15.05 -5.06 10.38
N ILE A 219 -14.74 -5.70 11.51
CA ILE A 219 -14.57 -7.16 11.57
C ILE A 219 -15.88 -7.87 11.23
N ALA A 220 -17.01 -7.42 11.76
CA ALA A 220 -18.31 -8.03 11.49
C ALA A 220 -18.69 -7.90 10.00
N ALA A 221 -18.53 -6.72 9.40
CA ALA A 221 -18.77 -6.49 7.97
C ALA A 221 -17.86 -7.39 7.11
N ALA A 222 -16.58 -7.52 7.49
CA ALA A 222 -15.66 -8.36 6.74
C ALA A 222 -16.05 -9.86 6.77
N LYS A 223 -16.49 -10.35 7.94
CA LYS A 223 -16.95 -11.74 8.11
C LYS A 223 -18.23 -12.02 7.34
N ASP A 224 -19.17 -11.08 7.37
CA ASP A 224 -20.44 -11.22 6.67
C ASP A 224 -20.22 -11.34 5.16
N LEU A 225 -19.40 -10.47 4.55
CA LEU A 225 -19.09 -10.55 3.12
C LEU A 225 -18.24 -11.77 2.73
N LEU A 226 -17.42 -12.31 3.64
CA LEU A 226 -16.71 -13.58 3.39
C LEU A 226 -17.67 -14.77 3.37
N ALA A 227 -18.71 -14.74 4.21
CA ALA A 227 -19.75 -15.77 4.25
C ALA A 227 -20.75 -15.62 3.10
N ASN A 228 -21.03 -14.39 2.68
CA ASN A 228 -22.04 -14.02 1.69
C ASN A 228 -21.39 -13.26 0.52
N PRO A 229 -20.59 -13.92 -0.32
CA PRO A 229 -19.91 -13.25 -1.43
C PRO A 229 -20.90 -12.77 -2.49
N VAL A 230 -20.63 -11.59 -3.07
CA VAL A 230 -21.41 -11.05 -4.18
C VAL A 230 -21.15 -11.84 -5.45
N ALA A 231 -22.21 -12.25 -6.15
CA ALA A 231 -22.13 -13.17 -7.30
C ALA A 231 -21.42 -12.57 -8.54
N GLU A 232 -21.61 -11.27 -8.79
CA GLU A 232 -20.95 -10.54 -9.88
C GLU A 232 -20.19 -9.34 -9.32
N ALA A 233 -18.88 -9.52 -9.12
CA ALA A 233 -17.99 -8.47 -8.64
C ALA A 233 -17.69 -7.46 -9.75
N ALA A 234 -17.87 -6.16 -9.47
CA ALA A 234 -17.36 -5.10 -10.35
C ALA A 234 -15.82 -5.14 -10.41
N ALA A 235 -15.23 -4.35 -11.31
CA ALA A 235 -13.79 -4.43 -11.57
C ALA A 235 -12.93 -4.16 -10.32
N LEU A 236 -13.35 -3.23 -9.45
CA LEU A 236 -12.69 -2.93 -8.18
C LEU A 236 -12.83 -4.04 -7.13
N ASP A 237 -13.87 -4.87 -7.25
CA ASP A 237 -14.27 -5.89 -6.29
C ASP A 237 -13.70 -7.29 -6.65
N LYS A 238 -12.99 -7.41 -7.78
CA LYS A 238 -12.35 -8.68 -8.22
C LYS A 238 -11.41 -9.31 -7.17
N ASN A 239 -10.89 -8.52 -6.24
CA ASN A 239 -9.99 -8.94 -5.17
C ASN A 239 -10.66 -8.93 -3.78
N ASP A 240 -11.99 -8.95 -3.71
CA ASP A 240 -12.74 -8.77 -2.45
C ASP A 240 -12.26 -9.66 -1.32
N ARG A 241 -12.07 -10.97 -1.56
CA ARG A 241 -11.56 -11.87 -0.52
C ARG A 241 -10.22 -11.42 0.06
N ASN A 242 -9.30 -10.91 -0.76
CA ASN A 242 -8.02 -10.38 -0.28
C ASN A 242 -8.22 -9.16 0.63
N TYR A 243 -9.15 -8.26 0.28
CA TYR A 243 -9.48 -7.09 1.10
C TYR A 243 -10.09 -7.50 2.44
N LEU A 244 -11.08 -8.39 2.42
CA LEU A 244 -11.82 -8.82 3.60
C LEU A 244 -10.90 -9.55 4.59
N TYR A 245 -10.10 -10.50 4.12
CA TYR A 245 -9.07 -11.13 4.95
C TYR A 245 -7.99 -10.14 5.40
N GLY A 246 -7.65 -9.15 4.57
CA GLY A 246 -6.77 -8.05 4.93
C GLY A 246 -7.29 -7.20 6.10
N VAL A 247 -8.60 -6.99 6.20
CA VAL A 247 -9.25 -6.31 7.35
C VAL A 247 -9.11 -7.13 8.62
N LEU A 248 -9.38 -8.44 8.55
CA LEU A 248 -9.22 -9.33 9.71
C LEU A 248 -7.77 -9.37 10.19
N ALA A 249 -6.83 -9.51 9.26
CA ALA A 249 -5.40 -9.46 9.55
C ALA A 249 -4.96 -8.11 10.14
N PHE A 250 -5.50 -6.99 9.65
CA PHE A 250 -5.21 -5.65 10.15
C PHE A 250 -5.61 -5.48 11.63
N PHE A 251 -6.74 -6.05 12.03
CA PHE A 251 -7.22 -6.03 13.42
C PHE A 251 -6.76 -7.21 14.28
N ASN A 252 -5.84 -8.04 13.77
CA ASN A 252 -5.36 -9.27 14.39
C ASN A 252 -6.52 -10.20 14.83
N ASP A 253 -7.60 -10.27 14.05
CA ASP A 253 -8.70 -11.19 14.29
C ASP A 253 -8.33 -12.57 13.74
N SER A 254 -8.27 -13.57 14.61
CA SER A 254 -7.97 -14.97 14.27
C SER A 254 -9.21 -15.86 14.21
N SER A 255 -10.42 -15.29 14.36
CA SER A 255 -11.65 -16.09 14.50
C SER A 255 -12.08 -16.77 13.20
N GLN A 256 -11.53 -16.36 12.05
CA GLN A 256 -11.80 -16.97 10.75
C GLN A 256 -10.75 -18.03 10.37
N VAL A 257 -9.79 -18.38 11.24
CA VAL A 257 -8.74 -19.35 10.93
C VAL A 257 -9.34 -20.70 10.49
N ALA A 258 -10.30 -21.24 11.23
CA ALA A 258 -10.92 -22.52 10.89
C ALA A 258 -11.66 -22.47 9.53
N VAL A 259 -12.34 -21.36 9.24
CA VAL A 259 -13.05 -21.16 7.97
C VAL A 259 -12.06 -21.06 6.82
N ALA A 260 -11.00 -20.26 6.98
CA ALA A 260 -9.95 -20.10 5.98
C ALA A 260 -9.18 -21.41 5.72
N GLN A 261 -8.93 -22.23 6.75
CA GLN A 261 -8.37 -23.57 6.60
C GLN A 261 -9.24 -24.46 5.71
N GLY A 262 -10.56 -24.49 5.97
CA GLY A 262 -11.51 -25.25 5.17
C GLY A 262 -11.65 -24.76 3.73
N GLN A 263 -11.31 -23.49 3.47
CA GLN A 263 -11.38 -22.85 2.14
C GLN A 263 -10.03 -22.80 1.43
N LEU A 264 -8.93 -23.23 2.07
CA LEU A 264 -7.57 -23.10 1.53
C LEU A 264 -7.44 -23.77 0.15
N LEU A 265 -8.06 -24.93 -0.02
CA LEU A 265 -8.09 -25.67 -1.28
C LEU A 265 -9.53 -25.84 -1.77
N ALA A 266 -9.79 -25.41 -3.00
CA ALA A 266 -11.04 -25.72 -3.68
C ALA A 266 -11.13 -27.23 -4.01
N ALA A 267 -12.33 -27.71 -4.34
CA ALA A 267 -12.53 -29.09 -4.77
C ALA A 267 -11.67 -29.48 -6.00
N SER A 268 -11.36 -28.51 -6.86
CA SER A 268 -10.46 -28.65 -8.02
C SER A 268 -8.97 -28.77 -7.67
N GLY A 269 -8.58 -28.58 -6.40
CA GLY A 269 -7.17 -28.45 -5.98
C GLY A 269 -6.58 -27.05 -6.18
N SER A 270 -7.39 -26.09 -6.64
CA SER A 270 -6.95 -24.69 -6.75
C SER A 270 -6.77 -24.08 -5.36
N LEU A 271 -5.67 -23.33 -5.19
CA LEU A 271 -5.34 -22.66 -3.93
C LEU A 271 -6.04 -21.31 -3.79
N ASP A 272 -6.72 -21.09 -2.66
CA ASP A 272 -7.14 -19.75 -2.25
C ASP A 272 -5.99 -19.00 -1.60
N ARG A 273 -5.34 -18.13 -2.39
CA ARG A 273 -4.20 -17.32 -1.94
C ARG A 273 -4.59 -16.28 -0.88
N ALA A 274 -5.83 -15.81 -0.87
CA ALA A 274 -6.31 -14.85 0.13
C ALA A 274 -6.38 -15.53 1.50
N ALA A 275 -6.95 -16.74 1.52
CA ALA A 275 -7.03 -17.57 2.72
C ALA A 275 -5.63 -17.95 3.23
N LEU A 276 -4.73 -18.42 2.34
CA LEU A 276 -3.36 -18.76 2.71
C LEU A 276 -2.65 -17.60 3.42
N LYS A 277 -2.72 -16.41 2.85
CA LYS A 277 -2.09 -15.21 3.41
C LYS A 277 -2.63 -14.86 4.80
N TYR A 278 -3.94 -14.94 4.98
CA TYR A 278 -4.57 -14.71 6.28
C TYR A 278 -4.11 -15.72 7.33
N LEU A 279 -3.98 -16.98 6.93
CA LEU A 279 -3.51 -18.07 7.78
C LEU A 279 -2.05 -17.86 8.18
N GLU A 280 -1.16 -17.50 7.25
CA GLU A 280 0.24 -17.15 7.53
C GLU A 280 0.34 -16.07 8.61
N ARG A 281 -0.46 -15.00 8.47
CA ARG A 281 -0.47 -13.88 9.41
C ARG A 281 -1.01 -14.27 10.79
N SER A 282 -2.03 -15.12 10.81
CA SER A 282 -2.78 -15.45 12.04
C SER A 282 -2.15 -16.60 12.83
N MET A 283 -1.46 -17.52 12.15
CA MET A 283 -0.93 -18.76 12.73
C MET A 283 0.59 -18.75 12.91
N GLY A 284 1.32 -17.89 12.19
CA GLY A 284 2.79 -17.91 12.20
C GLY A 284 3.32 -19.30 11.84
N GLU A 285 4.26 -19.84 12.62
CA GLU A 285 4.87 -21.16 12.38
C GLU A 285 3.85 -22.31 12.32
N GLN A 286 2.71 -22.20 13.00
CA GLN A 286 1.70 -23.27 12.99
C GLN A 286 1.12 -23.51 11.58
N VAL A 287 1.24 -22.54 10.67
CA VAL A 287 0.83 -22.67 9.26
C VAL A 287 1.62 -23.75 8.52
N VAL A 288 2.86 -24.06 8.95
CA VAL A 288 3.74 -25.04 8.31
C VAL A 288 3.08 -26.41 8.20
N SER A 289 2.39 -26.84 9.26
CA SER A 289 1.69 -28.12 9.27
C SER A 289 0.55 -28.18 8.24
N LEU A 290 -0.17 -27.07 8.08
CA LEU A 290 -1.27 -26.93 7.15
C LEU A 290 -0.79 -26.91 5.70
N VAL A 291 0.26 -26.13 5.40
CA VAL A 291 0.80 -26.06 4.03
C VAL A 291 1.49 -27.36 3.63
N ALA A 292 2.10 -28.08 4.57
CA ALA A 292 2.64 -29.41 4.33
C ALA A 292 1.56 -30.42 3.91
N GLN A 293 0.41 -30.40 4.61
CA GLN A 293 -0.74 -31.23 4.24
C GLN A 293 -1.31 -30.84 2.88
N ALA A 294 -1.49 -29.54 2.64
CA ALA A 294 -2.00 -29.03 1.37
C ALA A 294 -1.08 -29.36 0.18
N TYR A 295 0.24 -29.30 0.37
CA TYR A 295 1.22 -29.61 -0.67
C TYR A 295 1.20 -31.08 -1.08
N GLN A 296 0.88 -31.97 -0.14
CA GLN A 296 0.78 -33.42 -0.35
C GLN A 296 -0.61 -33.86 -0.84
N ASP A 297 -1.58 -32.94 -0.90
CA ASP A 297 -2.92 -33.26 -1.38
C ASP A 297 -2.85 -33.63 -2.87
N PRO A 298 -3.36 -34.81 -3.27
CA PRO A 298 -3.26 -35.30 -4.64
C PRO A 298 -3.99 -34.41 -5.66
N ARG A 299 -4.90 -33.54 -5.21
CA ARG A 299 -5.58 -32.55 -6.08
C ARG A 299 -4.67 -31.38 -6.44
N VAL A 300 -3.64 -31.10 -5.65
CA VAL A 300 -2.72 -29.98 -5.85
C VAL A 300 -1.61 -30.40 -6.81
N THR A 301 -1.89 -30.28 -8.12
CA THR A 301 -0.92 -30.63 -9.18
C THR A 301 -0.35 -29.43 -9.90
N ASP A 302 -1.06 -28.29 -9.89
CA ASP A 302 -0.67 -27.07 -10.60
C ASP A 302 0.50 -26.37 -9.89
N PRO A 303 1.61 -26.06 -10.59
CA PRO A 303 2.69 -25.22 -10.06
C PRO A 303 2.19 -23.92 -9.42
N ALA A 304 1.14 -23.31 -9.95
CA ALA A 304 0.57 -22.06 -9.44
C ALA A 304 -0.08 -22.20 -8.06
N ALA A 305 -0.44 -23.42 -7.65
CA ALA A 305 -0.91 -23.75 -6.30
C ALA A 305 0.23 -24.27 -5.41
N LYS A 306 1.18 -25.02 -5.97
CA LYS A 306 2.33 -25.57 -5.23
C LYS A 306 3.32 -24.52 -4.75
N GLU A 307 3.73 -23.59 -5.63
CA GLU A 307 4.76 -22.61 -5.31
C GLU A 307 4.42 -21.75 -4.07
N PRO A 308 3.19 -21.20 -3.92
CA PRO A 308 2.85 -20.41 -2.74
C PRO A 308 2.87 -21.21 -1.43
N LEU A 309 2.51 -22.51 -1.45
CA LEU A 309 2.56 -23.37 -0.28
C LEU A 309 4.00 -23.60 0.19
N VAL A 310 4.93 -23.80 -0.76
CA VAL A 310 6.36 -23.94 -0.47
C VAL A 310 6.93 -22.62 0.05
N ARG A 311 6.56 -21.50 -0.57
CA ARG A 311 6.98 -20.16 -0.13
C ARG A 311 6.53 -19.86 1.30
N SER A 312 5.32 -20.28 1.67
CA SER A 312 4.81 -20.19 3.04
C SER A 312 5.68 -20.93 4.06
N ALA A 313 6.16 -22.13 3.71
CA ALA A 313 7.08 -22.90 4.54
C ALA A 313 8.52 -22.34 4.54
N LEU A 314 8.91 -21.61 3.49
CA LEU A 314 10.29 -21.19 3.25
C LEU A 314 10.87 -20.38 4.43
N ALA A 315 10.07 -19.50 5.02
CA ALA A 315 10.44 -18.70 6.20
C ALA A 315 10.93 -19.53 7.39
N PHE A 316 10.57 -20.81 7.46
CA PHE A 316 10.89 -21.73 8.56
C PHE A 316 11.90 -22.82 8.16
N VAL A 317 12.30 -22.92 6.89
CA VAL A 317 13.29 -23.90 6.41
C VAL A 317 14.62 -23.69 7.13
N GLY A 318 15.13 -24.74 7.77
CA GLY A 318 16.34 -24.69 8.60
C GLY A 318 16.10 -24.39 10.08
N ALA A 319 14.87 -24.07 10.47
CA ALA A 319 14.45 -23.99 11.88
C ALA A 319 13.34 -25.00 12.22
N ASN A 320 12.55 -25.43 11.24
CA ASN A 320 11.44 -26.36 11.38
C ASN A 320 11.60 -27.57 10.43
N ASP A 321 11.48 -28.79 10.97
CA ASP A 321 11.70 -30.03 10.21
C ASP A 321 10.61 -30.29 9.16
N GLN A 322 9.35 -29.94 9.44
CA GLN A 322 8.27 -30.07 8.45
C GLN A 322 8.46 -29.08 7.30
N ALA A 323 8.89 -27.85 7.59
CA ALA A 323 9.22 -26.88 6.55
C ALA A 323 10.37 -27.39 5.67
N LEU A 324 11.40 -27.97 6.29
CA LEU A 324 12.49 -28.61 5.56
C LEU A 324 12.02 -29.79 4.69
N GLN A 325 11.05 -30.59 5.16
CA GLN A 325 10.45 -31.67 4.38
C GLN A 325 9.69 -31.13 3.16
N VAL A 326 8.86 -30.11 3.32
CA VAL A 326 8.12 -29.47 2.22
C VAL A 326 9.10 -28.92 1.18
N PHE A 327 10.12 -28.19 1.61
CA PHE A 327 11.17 -27.68 0.70
C PHE A 327 11.91 -28.82 -0.01
N GLY A 328 12.24 -29.90 0.70
CA GLY A 328 12.89 -31.08 0.13
C GLY A 328 12.03 -31.79 -0.92
N GLN A 329 10.70 -31.82 -0.74
CA GLN A 329 9.77 -32.32 -1.74
C GLN A 329 9.74 -31.38 -2.95
N ALA A 330 9.67 -30.07 -2.73
CA ALA A 330 9.59 -29.06 -3.77
C ALA A 330 10.78 -29.06 -4.74
N VAL A 331 12.01 -29.16 -4.23
CA VAL A 331 13.22 -29.20 -5.09
C VAL A 331 13.37 -30.49 -5.90
N ARG A 332 12.50 -31.49 -5.66
CA ARG A 332 12.41 -32.73 -6.42
C ARG A 332 11.12 -32.83 -7.23
N ASP A 333 10.26 -31.82 -7.15
CA ASP A 333 8.95 -31.84 -7.77
C ASP A 333 9.06 -31.50 -9.26
N PRO A 334 8.68 -32.42 -10.17
CA PRO A 334 8.76 -32.13 -11.60
C PRO A 334 7.77 -31.03 -12.04
N ALA A 335 6.80 -30.64 -11.22
CA ALA A 335 5.94 -29.50 -11.51
C ALA A 335 6.68 -28.16 -11.30
N LEU A 336 7.71 -28.11 -10.45
CA LEU A 336 8.46 -26.89 -10.12
C LEU A 336 9.80 -26.90 -10.86
N GLN A 337 9.84 -26.28 -12.04
CA GLN A 337 11.04 -26.24 -12.89
C GLN A 337 11.36 -24.82 -13.35
N GLY A 338 12.60 -24.62 -13.83
CA GLY A 338 13.04 -23.36 -14.40
C GLY A 338 13.13 -22.26 -13.34
N GLU A 339 12.62 -21.09 -13.67
CA GLU A 339 12.79 -19.92 -12.83
C GLU A 339 12.09 -20.06 -11.45
N PRO A 340 10.80 -20.49 -11.34
CA PRO A 340 10.11 -20.55 -10.05
C PRO A 340 10.86 -21.31 -8.95
N ILE A 341 11.44 -22.47 -9.28
CA ILE A 341 12.21 -23.25 -8.29
C ILE A 341 13.56 -22.62 -8.00
N ARG A 342 14.19 -21.96 -8.99
CA ARG A 342 15.42 -21.20 -8.76
C ARG A 342 15.16 -20.08 -7.74
N ASN A 343 14.11 -19.28 -7.91
CA ASN A 343 13.76 -18.22 -6.97
C ASN A 343 13.46 -18.75 -5.56
N LEU A 344 12.69 -19.83 -5.43
CA LEU A 344 12.44 -20.45 -4.13
C LEU A 344 13.73 -20.87 -3.40
N VAL A 345 14.73 -21.33 -4.14
CA VAL A 345 16.04 -21.71 -3.57
C VAL A 345 16.87 -20.46 -3.26
N GLU A 346 16.93 -19.48 -4.16
CA GLU A 346 17.65 -18.21 -3.95
C GLU A 346 17.13 -17.50 -2.69
N ASP A 347 15.81 -17.44 -2.51
CA ASP A 347 15.12 -16.76 -1.40
C ASP A 347 15.40 -17.39 -0.01
N LEU A 348 16.14 -18.52 0.08
CA LEU A 348 16.68 -19.02 1.35
C LEU A 348 17.56 -17.99 2.07
N ASN A 349 18.15 -17.03 1.36
CA ASN A 349 18.93 -15.93 1.94
C ASN A 349 18.08 -14.74 2.44
N GLN A 350 16.76 -14.76 2.22
CA GLN A 350 15.84 -13.65 2.49
C GLN A 350 14.69 -14.08 3.42
N ASP A 351 13.89 -15.06 3.01
CA ASP A 351 12.59 -15.33 3.65
C ASP A 351 12.75 -15.82 5.09
N GLY A 352 12.07 -15.18 6.05
CA GLY A 352 12.18 -15.50 7.48
C GLY A 352 13.38 -14.88 8.21
N ILE A 353 14.28 -14.18 7.49
CA ILE A 353 15.36 -13.39 8.11
C ILE A 353 14.84 -11.97 8.36
N ARG A 354 14.84 -11.53 9.61
CA ARG A 354 14.21 -10.25 10.01
C ARG A 354 14.95 -9.03 9.48
N ASN A 355 16.28 -9.10 9.43
CA ASN A 355 17.13 -8.03 8.94
C ASN A 355 18.38 -8.60 8.27
N GLU A 356 18.36 -8.70 6.95
CA GLU A 356 19.49 -9.24 6.19
C GLU A 356 20.78 -8.45 6.39
N LYS A 357 20.68 -7.12 6.57
CA LYS A 357 21.86 -6.24 6.69
C LYS A 357 22.50 -6.34 8.06
N GLN A 358 21.69 -6.48 9.10
CA GLN A 358 22.11 -6.64 10.49
C GLN A 358 21.33 -7.79 11.14
N PRO A 359 21.70 -9.05 10.85
CA PRO A 359 20.98 -10.20 11.36
C PRO A 359 21.00 -10.24 12.89
N THR A 360 19.86 -10.58 13.49
CA THR A 360 19.75 -10.90 14.92
C THR A 360 20.47 -12.22 15.23
N PRO A 361 20.78 -12.54 16.51
CA PRO A 361 21.33 -13.85 16.88
C PRO A 361 20.46 -15.02 16.40
N GLU A 362 19.14 -14.88 16.45
CA GLU A 362 18.21 -15.89 15.92
C GLU A 362 18.32 -16.01 14.40
N ASP A 363 18.42 -14.89 13.68
CA ASP A 363 18.65 -14.90 12.24
C ASP A 363 19.98 -15.59 11.90
N LEU A 364 21.05 -15.36 12.67
CA LEU A 364 22.35 -16.00 12.44
C LEU A 364 22.30 -17.51 12.59
N LYS A 365 21.50 -18.03 13.54
CA LYS A 365 21.27 -19.47 13.70
C LYS A 365 20.57 -20.03 12.46
N LEU A 366 19.52 -19.36 11.98
CA LEU A 366 18.80 -19.75 10.77
C LEU A 366 19.70 -19.71 9.53
N ILE A 367 20.46 -18.64 9.35
CA ILE A 367 21.42 -18.44 8.25
C ILE A 367 22.47 -19.56 8.26
N ALA A 368 23.04 -19.90 9.43
CA ALA A 368 24.02 -20.98 9.55
C ALA A 368 23.43 -22.35 9.16
N ASN A 369 22.19 -22.63 9.61
CA ASN A 369 21.50 -23.87 9.26
C ASN A 369 21.22 -23.95 7.75
N ARG A 370 20.79 -22.84 7.14
CA ARG A 370 20.54 -22.76 5.69
C ARG A 370 21.84 -22.83 4.87
N TYR A 371 22.93 -22.24 5.34
CA TYR A 371 24.24 -22.39 4.69
C TYR A 371 24.73 -23.84 4.71
N ALA A 372 24.57 -24.54 5.83
CA ALA A 372 24.87 -25.98 5.88
C ALA A 372 23.95 -26.77 4.94
N LEU A 373 22.69 -26.34 4.79
CA LEU A 373 21.72 -26.95 3.88
C LEU A 373 22.13 -26.80 2.41
N THR A 374 22.48 -25.58 1.96
CA THR A 374 22.92 -25.32 0.58
C THR A 374 24.13 -26.17 0.22
N GLN A 375 25.12 -26.24 1.13
CA GLN A 375 26.30 -27.08 0.96
C GLN A 375 25.97 -28.56 0.75
N ARG A 376 24.98 -29.10 1.48
CA ARG A 376 24.52 -30.49 1.31
C ARG A 376 23.83 -30.72 -0.03
N TYR A 377 22.95 -29.81 -0.44
CA TYR A 377 22.21 -29.92 -1.70
C TYR A 377 23.12 -29.77 -2.92
N LEU A 378 24.17 -28.95 -2.85
CA LEU A 378 25.17 -28.80 -3.92
C LEU A 378 25.98 -30.08 -4.20
N GLN A 379 25.92 -31.09 -3.32
CA GLN A 379 26.53 -32.41 -3.54
C GLN A 379 25.56 -33.44 -4.13
N GLN A 380 24.29 -33.08 -4.35
CA GLN A 380 23.27 -34.02 -4.81
C GLN A 380 23.20 -34.06 -6.34
N ASP A 381 23.17 -35.27 -6.92
CA ASP A 381 23.11 -35.45 -8.37
C ASP A 381 21.92 -34.74 -9.02
N PHE A 382 20.74 -34.77 -8.40
CA PHE A 382 19.56 -34.11 -8.94
C PHE A 382 19.67 -32.57 -8.96
N VAL A 383 20.53 -31.98 -8.10
CA VAL A 383 20.85 -30.55 -8.13
C VAL A 383 21.89 -30.29 -9.22
N LEU A 384 22.96 -31.09 -9.28
CA LEU A 384 24.02 -30.94 -10.29
C LEU A 384 23.48 -31.09 -11.72
N ASN A 385 22.50 -31.96 -11.91
CA ASN A 385 21.85 -32.23 -13.20
C ASN A 385 20.69 -31.27 -13.53
N ASN A 386 20.36 -30.33 -12.65
CA ASN A 386 19.31 -29.33 -12.87
C ASN A 386 19.90 -27.92 -12.79
N LYS A 387 20.03 -27.26 -13.94
CA LYS A 387 20.64 -25.92 -14.05
C LYS A 387 20.00 -24.89 -13.10
N ALA A 388 18.67 -24.87 -13.00
CA ALA A 388 17.95 -23.91 -12.16
C ALA A 388 18.24 -24.11 -10.67
N LEU A 389 18.21 -25.36 -10.21
CA LEU A 389 18.58 -25.71 -8.82
C LEU A 389 20.04 -25.40 -8.54
N LEU A 390 20.94 -25.75 -9.45
CA LEU A 390 22.38 -25.52 -9.28
C LEU A 390 22.70 -24.02 -9.16
N GLU A 391 22.12 -23.19 -10.03
CA GLU A 391 22.26 -21.74 -9.98
C GLU A 391 21.69 -21.18 -8.68
N GLY A 392 20.46 -21.57 -8.33
CA GLY A 392 19.80 -21.07 -7.11
C GLY A 392 20.55 -21.43 -5.84
N PHE A 393 20.98 -22.70 -5.70
CA PHE A 393 21.74 -23.12 -4.52
C PHE A 393 23.11 -22.45 -4.43
N ARG A 394 23.78 -22.17 -5.55
CA ARG A 394 25.07 -21.45 -5.54
C ARG A 394 24.92 -20.00 -5.11
N GLU A 395 23.87 -19.32 -5.56
CA GLU A 395 23.64 -17.92 -5.16
C GLU A 395 23.24 -17.83 -3.69
N ALA A 396 22.29 -18.67 -3.24
CA ALA A 396 21.91 -18.76 -1.83
C ALA A 396 23.13 -19.08 -0.94
N ASP A 397 23.97 -20.04 -1.34
CA ASP A 397 25.19 -20.41 -0.62
C ASP A 397 26.16 -19.24 -0.46
N LYS A 398 26.44 -18.54 -1.56
CA LYS A 398 27.32 -17.37 -1.60
C LYS A 398 26.80 -16.28 -0.68
N ASP A 399 25.52 -15.98 -0.72
CA ASP A 399 24.93 -14.88 0.05
C ASP A 399 24.86 -15.21 1.54
N LEU A 400 24.42 -16.41 1.90
CA LEU A 400 24.40 -16.88 3.30
C LEU A 400 25.82 -16.87 3.89
N ARG A 401 26.83 -17.30 3.13
CA ARG A 401 28.24 -17.20 3.55
C ARG A 401 28.67 -15.76 3.79
N ASN A 402 28.33 -14.84 2.88
CA ASN A 402 28.66 -13.42 3.01
C ASN A 402 27.99 -12.79 4.24
N MET A 403 26.75 -13.19 4.54
CA MET A 403 26.03 -12.74 5.74
C MET A 403 26.73 -13.19 7.02
N LEU A 404 27.15 -14.46 7.12
CA LEU A 404 27.90 -14.98 8.26
C LEU A 404 29.26 -14.29 8.44
N GLN A 405 29.99 -14.09 7.33
CA GLN A 405 31.29 -13.38 7.36
C GLN A 405 31.13 -11.95 7.84
N ARG A 406 30.12 -11.22 7.34
CA ARG A 406 29.83 -9.84 7.76
C ARG A 406 29.51 -9.76 9.26
N ALA A 407 28.75 -10.73 9.79
CA ALA A 407 28.42 -10.77 11.20
C ALA A 407 29.63 -11.07 12.10
N SER A 408 30.64 -11.78 11.59
CA SER A 408 31.89 -12.07 12.31
C SER A 408 32.95 -10.96 12.23
N ALA A 409 32.77 -9.96 11.34
CA ALA A 409 33.74 -8.89 11.14
C ALA A 409 33.71 -7.87 12.30
N PRO A 410 34.86 -7.39 12.80
CA PRO A 410 34.88 -6.34 13.82
C PRO A 410 34.21 -5.07 13.30
N PRO A 411 33.51 -4.30 14.15
CA PRO A 411 32.83 -3.08 13.74
C PRO A 411 33.84 -2.13 13.11
N LYS A 412 33.55 -1.64 11.89
CA LYS A 412 34.36 -0.59 11.27
C LYS A 412 34.39 0.62 12.21
N PRO A 413 35.57 1.19 12.52
CA PRO A 413 35.64 2.39 13.34
C PRO A 413 34.79 3.49 12.68
N LYS A 414 33.91 4.11 13.47
CA LYS A 414 33.16 5.29 13.00
C LYS A 414 34.19 6.41 12.71
N PRO A 415 34.07 7.10 11.56
CA PRO A 415 34.95 8.21 11.23
C PRO A 415 34.82 9.36 12.22
#